data_AF-A0A395W8Z5-F1
#
_entry.id   AF-A0A395W8Z5-F1
#
_cell.length_a   1.000
_cell.length_b   1.000
_cell.length_c   1.000
_cell.angle_alpha   90.00
_cell.angle_beta   90.00
_cell.angle_gamma   90.00
#
_symmetry.space_group_name_H-M   'P 1'
#
loop_
_entity.id
_entity.type
_entity.pdbx_description
1 polymer ?
#
loop_
_entity_poly.entity_id
_entity_poly.type
_entity_poly.pdbx_seq_one_letter_code
_entity_poly.pdbx_strand_id
1 'polypeptide(L)'
;MRINEYNSLDEFIDEYYKGVEMPWQSSDGKRRYMGIEFSYKGVYYRMCREPGEDDEMPKLPDGRIGRYDVMICHWAMPEFKDDDFILIGWYSDLNDVLENCIIDGRKFKDVIMDDSTKIEGKD
;
A
#
# COMPACT_ATOMS: atom_id res chain seq x y z
N MET A 1 21.01 4.69 -12.31
CA MET A 1 20.54 5.89 -11.59
C MET A 1 19.35 5.46 -10.77
N ARG A 2 19.31 5.79 -9.47
CA ARG A 2 18.20 5.42 -8.59
C ARG A 2 16.93 6.17 -9.03
N ILE A 3 15.80 5.46 -9.10
CA ILE A 3 14.47 6.02 -9.41
C ILE A 3 13.74 6.38 -8.11
N ASN A 4 13.95 5.55 -7.08
CA ASN A 4 13.31 5.69 -5.79
C ASN A 4 13.68 7.01 -5.09
N GLU A 5 12.66 7.74 -4.65
CA GLU A 5 12.79 9.06 -4.02
C GLU A 5 13.15 9.00 -2.53
N TYR A 6 12.82 7.91 -1.84
CA TYR A 6 13.18 7.76 -0.42
C TYR A 6 14.65 7.37 -0.29
N ASN A 7 15.37 8.03 0.60
CA ASN A 7 16.79 7.75 0.88
C ASN A 7 16.97 6.78 2.06
N SER A 8 15.92 6.59 2.85
CA SER A 8 15.91 5.68 4.00
C SER A 8 14.52 5.12 4.27
N LEU A 9 14.46 3.97 4.92
CA LEU A 9 13.19 3.40 5.35
C LEU A 9 12.49 4.29 6.39
N ASP A 10 13.26 4.96 7.25
CA ASP A 10 12.72 5.89 8.25
C ASP A 10 12.01 7.08 7.59
N GLU A 11 12.54 7.59 6.47
CA GLU A 11 11.90 8.65 5.68
C GLU A 11 10.55 8.20 5.11
N PHE A 12 10.51 7.00 4.53
CA PHE A 12 9.25 6.39 4.07
C PHE A 12 8.26 6.22 5.23
N ILE A 13 8.70 5.64 6.35
CA ILE A 13 7.84 5.40 7.52
C ILE A 13 7.27 6.72 8.06
N ASP A 14 8.13 7.73 8.23
CA ASP A 14 7.74 9.05 8.75
C ASP A 14 6.73 9.73 7.83
N GLU A 15 6.96 9.71 6.52
CA GLU A 15 6.03 10.27 5.53
C GLU A 15 4.72 9.49 5.49
N TYR A 16 4.78 8.16 5.45
CA TYR A 16 3.60 7.29 5.37
C TYR A 16 2.72 7.43 6.62
N TYR A 17 3.32 7.67 7.81
CA TYR A 17 2.58 8.01 9.02
C TYR A 17 1.94 9.41 8.95
N LYS A 18 2.63 10.38 8.33
CA LYS A 18 2.21 11.79 8.18
C LYS A 18 1.23 12.05 7.03
N GLY A 19 0.92 11.05 6.22
CA GLY A 19 0.08 11.14 5.01
C GLY A 19 -1.16 12.02 5.12
N VAL A 20 -1.67 12.47 3.97
CA VAL A 20 -2.67 13.53 3.90
C VAL A 20 -4.07 12.97 4.22
N GLU A 21 -4.81 13.71 5.04
CA GLU A 21 -6.22 13.42 5.33
C GLU A 21 -7.03 13.65 4.06
N MET A 22 -7.85 12.67 3.66
CA MET A 22 -8.77 12.80 2.52
C MET A 22 -10.19 13.12 3.03
N PRO A 23 -10.57 14.41 3.20
CA PRO A 23 -11.84 14.78 3.84
C PRO A 23 -13.10 14.42 3.04
N TRP A 24 -12.97 14.03 1.77
CA TRP A 24 -14.12 13.77 0.89
C TRP A 24 -14.53 12.29 0.80
N GLN A 25 -13.82 11.36 1.45
CA GLN A 25 -14.04 9.93 1.26
C GLN A 25 -14.84 9.22 2.36
N SER A 26 -15.19 9.88 3.47
CA SER A 26 -15.97 9.22 4.52
C SER A 26 -17.32 9.91 4.72
N SER A 27 -18.39 9.22 4.33
CA SER A 27 -19.77 9.64 4.59
C SER A 27 -20.11 9.63 6.09
N ASP A 28 -19.25 9.00 6.91
CA ASP A 28 -19.35 8.88 8.36
C ASP A 28 -18.52 9.93 9.13
N GLY A 29 -17.80 10.81 8.44
CA GLY A 29 -16.96 11.85 9.05
C GLY A 29 -15.69 11.34 9.73
N LYS A 30 -15.30 10.09 9.51
CA LYS A 30 -14.03 9.53 10.00
C LYS A 30 -12.85 9.97 9.13
N ARG A 31 -11.70 10.16 9.77
CA ARG A 31 -10.44 10.44 9.08
C ARG A 31 -9.99 9.18 8.35
N ARG A 32 -9.67 9.30 7.06
CA ARG A 32 -9.09 8.23 6.24
C ARG A 32 -7.82 8.75 5.58
N TYR A 33 -6.78 7.93 5.59
CA TYR A 33 -5.48 8.23 5.02
C TYR A 33 -5.29 7.30 3.83
N MET A 34 -5.42 7.81 2.61
CA MET A 34 -5.31 6.93 1.46
C MET A 34 -3.83 6.60 1.20
N GLY A 35 -3.64 5.50 0.46
CA GLY A 35 -2.41 4.73 0.47
C GLY A 35 -1.22 5.33 -0.26
N ILE A 36 -0.25 4.47 -0.54
CA ILE A 36 0.84 4.75 -1.48
C ILE A 36 0.68 3.87 -2.71
N GLU A 37 0.92 4.45 -3.87
CA GLU A 37 0.97 3.77 -5.15
C GLU A 37 2.41 3.75 -5.65
N PHE A 38 2.88 2.59 -6.08
CA PHE A 38 4.26 2.41 -6.52
C PHE A 38 4.38 1.35 -7.60
N SER A 39 5.37 1.50 -8.47
CA SER A 39 5.71 0.48 -9.46
C SER A 39 7.06 -0.17 -9.12
N TYR A 40 7.10 -1.49 -9.27
CA TYR A 40 8.29 -2.31 -9.08
C TYR A 40 8.37 -3.36 -10.18
N LYS A 41 9.48 -3.38 -10.94
CA LYS A 41 9.72 -4.28 -12.08
C LYS A 41 8.57 -4.31 -13.11
N GLY A 42 7.94 -3.16 -13.35
CA GLY A 42 6.86 -3.02 -14.33
C GLY A 42 5.48 -3.46 -13.84
N VAL A 43 5.34 -3.84 -12.58
CA VAL A 43 4.05 -4.11 -11.94
C VAL A 43 3.68 -2.92 -11.07
N TYR A 44 2.41 -2.51 -11.13
CA TYR A 44 1.85 -1.41 -10.35
C TYR A 44 1.15 -1.95 -9.11
N TYR A 45 1.48 -1.39 -7.95
CA TYR A 45 0.98 -1.79 -6.66
C TYR A 45 0.36 -0.61 -5.93
N ARG A 46 -0.57 -0.93 -5.04
CA ARG A 46 -1.14 0.00 -4.08
C ARG A 46 -1.12 -0.64 -2.69
N MET A 47 -0.71 0.13 -1.70
CA MET A 47 -0.86 -0.21 -0.29
C MET A 47 -1.79 0.80 0.38
N CYS A 48 -2.98 0.37 0.78
CA CYS A 48 -3.96 1.22 1.44
C CYS A 48 -3.78 1.23 2.95
N ARG A 49 -4.00 2.41 3.57
CA ARG A 49 -4.02 2.60 5.01
C ARG A 49 -5.47 2.81 5.43
N GLU A 50 -6.11 1.72 5.84
CA GLU A 50 -7.55 1.61 6.09
C GLU A 50 -8.36 1.53 4.78
N PRO A 51 -9.08 0.42 4.52
CA PRO A 51 -9.92 0.29 3.34
C PRO A 51 -11.10 1.27 3.37
N GLY A 52 -11.72 1.44 2.20
CA GLY A 52 -12.81 2.40 1.99
C GLY A 52 -14.06 2.10 2.82
N GLU A 53 -14.30 0.87 3.27
CA GLU A 53 -15.42 0.56 4.17
C GLU A 53 -14.96 -0.28 5.38
N ASP A 54 -15.51 0.02 6.58
CA ASP A 54 -15.10 -0.63 7.84
C ASP A 54 -15.40 -2.15 7.85
N ASP A 55 -16.41 -2.57 7.09
CA ASP A 55 -16.81 -3.97 6.91
C ASP A 55 -15.91 -4.75 5.95
N GLU A 56 -14.98 -4.07 5.27
CA GLU A 56 -13.95 -4.71 4.43
C GLU A 56 -12.76 -5.21 5.26
N MET A 57 -12.59 -4.79 6.52
CA MET A 57 -11.46 -5.20 7.36
C MET A 57 -11.60 -6.65 7.85
N PRO A 58 -10.79 -7.61 7.37
CA PRO A 58 -10.94 -9.01 7.75
C PRO A 58 -10.31 -9.30 9.12
N LYS A 59 -10.78 -10.37 9.76
CA LYS A 59 -10.07 -10.95 10.91
C LYS A 59 -8.93 -11.85 10.41
N LEU A 60 -7.69 -11.50 10.77
CA LEU A 60 -6.49 -12.26 10.42
C LEU A 60 -6.45 -13.61 11.18
N PRO A 61 -5.66 -14.61 10.72
CA PRO A 61 -5.59 -15.93 11.35
C PRO A 61 -5.17 -15.92 12.83
N ASP A 62 -4.42 -14.89 13.26
CA ASP A 62 -3.98 -14.69 14.65
C ASP A 62 -5.01 -13.92 15.50
N GLY A 63 -6.13 -13.53 14.91
CA GLY A 63 -7.21 -12.80 15.57
C GLY A 63 -7.09 -11.27 15.53
N ARG A 64 -6.00 -10.70 15.01
CA ARG A 64 -5.89 -9.26 14.72
C ARG A 64 -6.85 -8.84 13.60
N ILE A 65 -7.10 -7.54 13.46
CA ILE A 65 -7.89 -6.97 12.37
C ILE A 65 -6.92 -6.52 11.26
N GLY A 66 -7.18 -6.93 10.02
CA GLY A 66 -6.47 -6.45 8.85
C GLY A 66 -6.88 -5.01 8.55
N ARG A 67 -5.94 -4.07 8.70
CA ARG A 67 -6.16 -2.64 8.46
C ARG A 67 -5.49 -2.15 7.17
N TYR A 68 -4.45 -2.84 6.75
CA TYR A 68 -3.66 -2.49 5.57
C TYR A 68 -3.86 -3.60 4.56
N ASP A 69 -4.23 -3.24 3.34
CA ASP A 69 -4.17 -4.14 2.20
C ASP A 69 -3.00 -3.75 1.29
N VAL A 70 -2.43 -4.74 0.63
CA VAL A 70 -1.50 -4.53 -0.48
C VAL A 70 -2.06 -5.26 -1.67
N MET A 71 -2.13 -4.59 -2.81
CA MET A 71 -2.71 -5.14 -4.03
C MET A 71 -1.90 -4.78 -5.27
N ILE A 72 -2.02 -5.61 -6.29
CA ILE A 72 -1.62 -5.28 -7.67
C ILE A 72 -2.80 -4.56 -8.32
N CYS A 73 -2.58 -3.38 -8.88
CA CYS A 73 -3.61 -2.61 -9.57
C CYS A 73 -3.47 -2.83 -11.08
N HIS A 74 -4.28 -3.74 -11.62
CA HIS A 74 -4.23 -4.05 -13.05
C HIS A 74 -4.79 -2.91 -13.92
N TRP A 75 -5.70 -2.08 -13.41
CA TRP A 75 -6.22 -0.91 -14.12
C TRP A 75 -5.12 0.11 -14.52
N ALA A 76 -3.98 0.10 -13.83
CA ALA A 76 -2.81 0.90 -14.21
C ALA A 76 -1.99 0.27 -15.37
N MET A 77 -2.41 -0.89 -15.88
CA MET A 77 -1.78 -1.63 -16.96
C MET A 77 -2.74 -1.70 -18.18
N PRO A 78 -2.29 -1.31 -19.38
CA PRO A 78 -3.16 -1.18 -20.57
C PRO A 78 -3.91 -2.45 -20.99
N GLU A 79 -3.43 -3.62 -20.59
CA GLU A 79 -3.97 -4.92 -20.98
C GLU A 79 -5.13 -5.43 -20.10
N PHE A 80 -5.48 -4.72 -19.03
CA PHE A 80 -6.57 -5.12 -18.11
C PHE A 80 -7.73 -4.11 -18.11
N LYS A 81 -8.90 -4.55 -17.62
CA LYS A 81 -10.09 -3.70 -17.51
C LYS A 81 -10.01 -2.82 -16.26
N ASP A 82 -10.75 -1.70 -16.30
CA ASP A 82 -11.02 -0.89 -15.12
C ASP A 82 -11.57 -1.78 -13.97
N ASP A 83 -11.12 -1.52 -12.75
CA ASP A 83 -11.46 -2.23 -11.49
C ASP A 83 -10.86 -3.63 -11.25
N ASP A 84 -9.93 -4.10 -12.10
CA ASP A 84 -9.23 -5.37 -11.85
C ASP A 84 -8.03 -5.16 -10.88
N PHE A 85 -8.00 -5.94 -9.80
CA PHE A 85 -6.91 -5.95 -8.83
C PHE A 85 -6.69 -7.35 -8.24
N ILE A 86 -5.44 -7.63 -7.84
CA ILE A 86 -5.09 -8.84 -7.08
C ILE A 86 -4.68 -8.42 -5.68
N LEU A 87 -5.47 -8.82 -4.68
CA LEU A 87 -5.07 -8.71 -3.28
C LEU A 87 -3.86 -9.61 -3.01
N ILE A 88 -2.76 -9.00 -2.58
CA ILE A 88 -1.55 -9.70 -2.12
C ILE A 88 -1.75 -10.16 -0.67
N GLY A 89 -2.33 -9.31 0.18
CA GLY A 89 -2.65 -9.70 1.55
C GLY A 89 -3.14 -8.55 2.42
N TRP A 90 -3.56 -8.92 3.63
CA TRP A 90 -3.97 -8.02 4.69
C TRP A 90 -3.00 -8.06 5.87
N TYR A 91 -2.80 -6.91 6.49
CA TYR A 91 -1.84 -6.71 7.58
C TYR A 91 -2.44 -5.80 8.65
N SER A 92 -2.08 -6.00 9.91
CA SER A 92 -2.69 -5.25 11.01
C SER A 92 -2.18 -3.82 11.15
N ASP A 93 -0.93 -3.59 10.74
CA ASP A 93 -0.22 -2.31 10.86
C ASP A 93 0.93 -2.23 9.84
N LEU A 94 1.55 -1.05 9.73
CA LEU A 94 2.66 -0.82 8.81
C LEU A 94 3.84 -1.78 9.06
N ASN A 95 4.17 -2.07 10.31
CA ASN A 95 5.28 -2.98 10.61
C ASN A 95 4.97 -4.41 10.15
N ASP A 96 3.72 -4.84 10.28
CA ASP A 96 3.23 -6.11 9.74
C ASP A 96 3.35 -6.16 8.21
N VAL A 97 3.07 -5.07 7.49
CA VAL A 97 3.35 -4.97 6.04
C VAL A 97 4.85 -5.08 5.76
N LEU A 98 5.66 -4.25 6.41
CA LEU A 98 7.11 -4.16 6.16
C LEU A 98 7.82 -5.50 6.37
N GLU A 99 7.41 -6.28 7.36
CA GLU A 99 8.07 -7.53 7.73
C GLU A 99 7.47 -8.79 7.09
N ASN A 100 6.17 -8.79 6.76
CA ASN A 100 5.46 -10.00 6.35
C ASN A 100 4.88 -9.94 4.93
N CYS A 101 4.74 -8.76 4.32
CA CYS A 101 4.32 -8.67 2.93
C CYS A 101 5.46 -9.10 2.00
N ILE A 102 5.17 -10.06 1.11
CA ILE A 102 6.12 -10.59 0.15
C ILE A 102 5.69 -10.20 -1.27
N ILE A 103 6.56 -9.46 -1.96
CA ILE A 103 6.41 -9.08 -3.37
C ILE A 103 7.63 -9.63 -4.12
N ASP A 104 7.40 -10.45 -5.14
CA ASP A 104 8.46 -11.08 -5.95
C ASP A 104 9.54 -11.77 -5.08
N GLY A 105 9.10 -12.50 -4.04
CA GLY A 105 9.98 -13.22 -3.11
C GLY A 105 10.77 -12.34 -2.13
N ARG A 106 10.54 -11.02 -2.10
CA ARG A 106 11.21 -10.07 -1.22
C ARG A 106 10.24 -9.42 -0.26
N LYS A 107 10.73 -9.03 0.93
CA LYS A 107 9.93 -8.28 1.89
C LYS A 107 9.58 -6.91 1.34
N PHE A 108 8.41 -6.39 1.70
CA PHE A 108 7.96 -5.07 1.28
C PHE A 108 8.99 -3.99 1.62
N LYS A 109 9.61 -4.01 2.81
CA LYS A 109 10.65 -3.04 3.18
C LYS A 109 11.86 -3.02 2.23
N ASP A 110 12.19 -4.16 1.64
CA ASP A 110 13.29 -4.28 0.67
C ASP A 110 12.85 -3.83 -0.72
N VAL A 111 11.56 -3.98 -1.04
CA VAL A 111 10.94 -3.57 -2.30
C VAL A 111 10.74 -2.08 -2.33
N ILE A 112 10.13 -1.48 -1.31
CA ILE A 112 9.87 -0.04 -1.24
C ILE A 112 11.17 0.79 -1.17
N MET A 113 12.30 0.17 -0.79
CA MET A 113 13.63 0.81 -0.75
C MET A 113 14.53 0.46 -1.95
N ASP A 114 14.07 -0.41 -2.85
CA ASP A 114 14.84 -0.82 -4.03
C ASP A 114 15.06 0.37 -4.97
N ASP A 115 16.24 0.45 -5.58
CA ASP A 115 16.60 1.55 -6.46
C ASP A 115 15.70 1.67 -7.69
N SER A 116 15.06 0.58 -8.10
CA SER A 116 14.15 0.51 -9.25
C SER A 116 12.70 0.80 -8.91
N THR A 117 12.34 0.88 -7.62
CA THR A 117 10.98 1.21 -7.21
C THR A 117 10.70 2.68 -7.50
N LYS A 118 9.55 2.93 -8.11
CA LYS A 118 9.07 4.28 -8.44
C LYS A 118 7.80 4.54 -7.65
N ILE A 119 7.75 5.66 -6.94
CA ILE A 119 6.52 6.13 -6.31
C ILE A 119 5.68 6.79 -7.41
N GLU A 120 4.45 6.32 -7.58
CA GLU A 120 3.54 6.72 -8.65
C GLU A 120 2.49 7.71 -8.13
N GLY A 121 2.06 7.53 -6.89
CA GLY A 121 1.01 8.31 -6.26
C GLY A 121 1.09 8.21 -4.74
N LYS A 122 0.65 9.26 -4.08
CA LYS A 122 0.50 9.37 -2.63
C LYS A 122 -0.82 10.08 -2.40
N ASP A 123 -1.72 9.43 -1.68
CA ASP A 123 -3.03 9.99 -1.38
C ASP A 123 -3.07 10.60 0.02
#